data_AF-A0A7K2MBZ3-F1
#
_entry.id   AF-A0A7K2MBZ3-F1
#
_cell.length_a   1.000
_cell.length_b   1.000
_cell.length_c   1.000
_cell.angle_alpha   90.00
_cell.angle_beta   90.00
_cell.angle_gamma   90.00
#
_symmetry.space_group_name_H-M   'P 1'
#
loop_
_entity.id
_entity.type
_entity.pdbx_description
1 polymer ?
#
loop_
_entity_poly.entity_id
_entity_poly.type
_entity_poly.pdbx_seq_one_letter_code
_entity_poly.pdbx_strand_id
1 'polypeptide(L)' 'LSAEERRAGARLALGRAAEAVPDLEAHVTGHPWREEAWRLLALALYRTGRQGDALAVLRRARTTLAEQLGVD' A
#
# COMPACT_ATOMS: atom_id res chain seq x y z
N LEU A 1 4.15 12.03 5.47
CA LEU A 1 3.98 10.61 5.83
C LEU A 1 3.25 10.48 7.18
N SER A 2 2.20 9.66 7.26
CA SER A 2 1.51 9.28 8.51
C SER A 2 2.45 8.50 9.44
N ALA A 3 2.02 8.21 10.66
CA ALA A 3 2.77 7.34 11.57
C ALA A 3 2.83 5.91 11.01
N GLU A 4 1.74 5.44 10.43
CA GLU A 4 1.59 4.12 9.80
C GLU A 4 2.53 3.97 8.60
N GLU A 5 2.55 4.94 7.67
CA GLU A 5 3.43 4.93 6.50
C GLU A 5 4.91 4.93 6.91
N ARG A 6 5.29 5.72 7.92
CA ARG A 6 6.67 5.73 8.45
C ARG A 6 7.06 4.39 9.05
N ARG A 7 6.19 3.80 9.88
CA ARG A 7 6.41 2.49 10.49
C ARG A 7 6.53 1.40 9.43
N ALA A 8 5.66 1.42 8.42
CA ALA A 8 5.72 0.49 7.29
C ALA A 8 7.01 0.64 6.48
N GLY A 9 7.40 1.88 6.16
CA GLY A 9 8.67 2.16 5.49
C GLY A 9 9.89 1.63 6.26
N ALA A 10 9.91 1.81 7.58
CA ALA A 10 10.96 1.25 8.44
C ALA A 10 10.97 -0.29 8.43
N ARG A 11 9.81 -0.95 8.54
CA ARG A 11 9.71 -2.41 8.42
C ARG A 11 10.22 -2.92 7.08
N LEU A 12 9.86 -2.24 6.00
CA LEU A 12 10.33 -2.55 4.64
C LEU A 12 11.86 -2.42 4.53
N ALA A 13 12.45 -1.38 5.11
CA ALA A 13 13.90 -1.19 5.13
C ALA A 13 14.63 -2.29 5.94
N LEU A 14 14.00 -2.80 7.00
CA LEU A 14 14.52 -3.89 7.84
C LEU A 14 14.25 -5.30 7.28
N GLY A 15 13.70 -5.43 6.06
CA GLY A 15 13.35 -6.73 5.48
C GLY A 15 12.10 -7.39 6.08
N ARG A 16 11.37 -6.68 6.96
CA ARG A 16 10.16 -7.16 7.66
C ARG A 16 8.89 -6.84 6.87
N ALA A 17 8.91 -7.10 5.56
CA ALA A 17 7.83 -6.72 4.65
C ALA A 17 6.48 -7.37 5.02
N ALA A 18 6.50 -8.65 5.41
CA ALA A 18 5.29 -9.39 5.80
C ALA A 18 4.55 -8.76 6.99
N GLU A 19 5.28 -8.21 7.97
CA GLU A 19 4.70 -7.54 9.13
C GLU A 19 4.02 -6.20 8.78
N ALA A 20 4.31 -5.62 7.62
CA ALA A 20 3.70 -4.37 7.18
C ALA A 20 2.37 -4.57 6.45
N VAL A 21 2.13 -5.75 5.87
CA VAL A 21 0.97 -5.99 4.98
C VAL A 21 -0.38 -5.76 5.68
N PRO A 22 -0.68 -6.36 6.85
CA PRO A 22 -2.01 -6.20 7.46
C PRO A 22 -2.30 -4.74 7.88
N ASP A 23 -1.29 -4.07 8.44
CA ASP A 23 -1.40 -2.66 8.85
C ASP A 23 -1.64 -1.75 7.64
N LEU A 24 -0.97 -2.04 6.51
CA LEU A 24 -1.15 -1.28 5.27
C LEU A 24 -2.49 -1.56 4.58
N GLU A 25 -2.98 -2.80 4.59
CA GLU A 25 -4.31 -3.15 4.08
C GLU A 25 -5.42 -2.39 4.83
N ALA A 26 -5.33 -2.34 6.16
CA ALA A 26 -6.23 -1.55 6.98
C ALA A 26 -6.09 -0.05 6.68
N HIS A 27 -4.85 0.45 6.51
CA HIS A 27 -4.61 1.87 6.26
C HIS A 27 -5.15 2.34 4.92
N VAL A 28 -4.96 1.59 3.82
CA VAL A 28 -5.50 1.95 2.50
C VAL A 28 -7.03 1.84 2.45
N THR A 29 -7.62 0.97 3.27
CA THR A 29 -9.08 0.86 3.38
C THR A 29 -9.68 2.06 4.12
N GLY A 30 -9.03 2.50 5.20
CA GLY A 30 -9.49 3.66 5.98
C GLY A 30 -9.13 5.02 5.35
N HIS A 31 -8.09 5.07 4.52
CA HIS A 31 -7.58 6.31 3.93
C HIS A 31 -7.25 6.10 2.44
N PRO A 32 -8.26 5.81 1.58
CA PRO A 32 -8.06 5.42 0.19
C PRO A 32 -7.34 6.46 -0.68
N TRP A 33 -7.33 7.74 -0.29
CA TRP A 33 -6.62 8.83 -0.98
C TRP A 33 -5.11 8.88 -0.70
N ARG A 34 -4.58 7.99 0.15
CA ARG A 34 -3.15 7.96 0.51
C ARG A 34 -2.34 7.16 -0.52
N GLU A 35 -1.89 7.81 -1.59
CA GLU A 35 -1.05 7.21 -2.65
C GLU A 35 0.17 6.47 -2.10
N GLU A 36 0.83 7.05 -1.09
CA GLU A 36 2.00 6.44 -0.48
C GLU A 36 1.68 5.12 0.24
N ALA A 37 0.51 5.02 0.89
CA ALA A 37 0.07 3.79 1.53
C ALA A 37 -0.14 2.66 0.50
N TRP A 38 -0.71 2.98 -0.66
CA TRP A 38 -0.83 2.05 -1.79
C TRP A 38 0.52 1.59 -2.31
N ARG A 39 1.47 2.53 -2.49
CA ARG A 39 2.84 2.23 -2.91
C ARG A 39 3.54 1.29 -1.93
N LEU A 40 3.44 1.57 -0.63
CA LEU A 40 4.04 0.74 0.42
C LEU A 40 3.42 -0.65 0.49
N LEU A 41 2.09 -0.77 0.33
CA LEU A 41 1.39 -2.07 0.31
C LEU A 41 1.83 -2.93 -0.88
N ALA A 42 1.86 -2.35 -2.07
CA ALA A 42 2.33 -3.06 -3.27
C ALA A 42 3.79 -3.51 -3.11
N LEU A 43 4.66 -2.67 -2.55
CA LEU A 43 6.06 -3.02 -2.31
C LEU A 43 6.20 -4.14 -1.26
N ALA A 44 5.41 -4.11 -0.18
CA ALA A 44 5.40 -5.15 0.83
C ALA A 44 4.98 -6.50 0.25
N LEU A 45 3.88 -6.54 -0.50
CA LEU A 45 3.40 -7.74 -1.18
C LEU A 45 4.45 -8.30 -2.15
N TYR A 46 5.04 -7.44 -2.98
CA TYR A 46 6.10 -7.85 -3.91
C TYR A 46 7.30 -8.48 -3.19
N ARG A 47 7.79 -7.86 -2.11
CA ARG A 47 8.94 -8.36 -1.33
C ARG A 47 8.65 -9.67 -0.58
N THR A 48 7.38 -9.99 -0.37
CA THR A 48 6.93 -11.26 0.22
C THR A 48 6.63 -12.35 -0.81
N GLY A 49 6.96 -12.15 -2.09
CA GLY A 49 6.69 -13.14 -3.14
C GLY A 49 5.23 -13.20 -3.60
N ARG A 50 4.44 -12.17 -3.27
CA ARG A 50 3.03 -12.03 -3.66
C ARG A 50 2.88 -11.03 -4.82
N GLN A 51 3.62 -11.24 -5.93
CA GLN A 51 3.66 -10.28 -7.03
C GLN A 51 2.30 -10.08 -7.71
N GLY A 52 1.49 -11.14 -7.83
CA GLY A 52 0.12 -11.04 -8.35
C GLY A 52 -0.76 -10.09 -7.53
N ASP A 53 -0.66 -10.19 -6.21
CA ASP A 53 -1.39 -9.33 -5.28
C ASP A 53 -0.88 -7.89 -5.32
N ALA A 54 0.44 -7.69 -5.44
CA ALA A 54 1.02 -6.36 -5.62
C ALA A 54 0.45 -5.64 -6.86
N LEU A 55 0.35 -6.35 -7.99
CA LEU A 55 -0.26 -5.81 -9.22
C LEU A 55 -1.76 -5.56 -9.05
N ALA A 56 -2.48 -6.44 -8.34
CA ALA A 56 -3.89 -6.23 -8.04
C ALA A 56 -4.13 -4.98 -7.18
N VAL A 57 -3.28 -4.75 -6.17
CA VAL A 57 -3.32 -3.55 -5.33
C VAL A 57 -3.08 -2.29 -6.15
N LEU A 58 -2.11 -2.28 -7.07
CA LEU A 58 -1.87 -1.10 -7.93
C LEU A 58 -3.05 -0.81 -8.87
N ARG A 59 -3.68 -1.85 -9.44
CA ARG A 59 -4.89 -1.67 -10.26
C ARG A 59 -6.03 -1.07 -9.45
N ARG A 60 -6.25 -1.57 -8.24
CA ARG A 60 -7.26 -1.03 -7.31
C ARG A 60 -6.96 0.41 -6.89
N ALA A 61 -5.70 0.72 -6.59
CA ALA A 61 -5.29 2.07 -6.25
C ALA A 61 -5.62 3.04 -7.39
N ARG A 62 -5.32 2.67 -8.64
CA ARG A 62 -5.63 3.49 -9.82
C ARG A 62 -7.12 3.79 -9.93
N THR A 63 -7.99 2.78 -9.83
CA THR A 63 -9.45 2.99 -9.96
C THR A 63 -9.98 3.85 -8.81
N THR A 64 -9.60 3.51 -7.57
CA THR A 64 -10.07 4.24 -6.38
C THR A 64 -9.60 5.69 -6.36
N LEU A 65 -8.35 5.95 -6.74
CA LEU A 65 -7.83 7.32 -6.77
C LEU A 65 -8.45 8.14 -7.91
N ALA A 66 -8.66 7.55 -9.09
CA ALA A 66 -9.35 8.22 -10.19
C ALA A 66 -10.79 8.63 -9.78
N GLU A 67 -11.55 7.70 -9.19
CA GLU A 67 -12.91 7.94 -8.69
C GLU A 67 -12.95 9.04 -7.63
N GLN A 68 -11.99 9.07 -6.70
CA GLN A 68 -11.96 10.04 -5.59
C GLN A 68 -11.43 11.41 -5.98
N LEU A 69 -10.55 11.49 -6.98
CA LEU A 69 -9.95 12.73 -7.44
C LEU A 69 -10.70 13.35 -8.64
N GLY A 70 -11.73 12.67 -9.17
CA GLY A 70 -12.52 13.13 -10.31
C GLY A 70 -11.71 13.22 -11.61
N VAL A 71 -10.68 12.38 -11.72
CA VAL A 71 -9.76 12.36 -12.86
C VAL A 71 -10.17 11.21 -13.77
N ASP A 72 -11.17 11.45 -14.62
CA ASP A 72 -11.50 10.61 -15.77
C ASP A 72 -10.78 11.08 -17.03
#